data_AF-A0ABD2MAP5-F1
#
_entry.id   AF-A0ABD2MAP5-F1
#
_cell.length_a   1.000
_cell.length_b   1.000
_cell.length_c   1.000
_cell.angle_alpha   90.00
_cell.angle_beta   90.00
_cell.angle_gamma   90.00
#
_symmetry.space_group_name_H-M   'P 1'
#
loop_
_entity.id
_entity.type
_entity.pdbx_description
1 polymer ?
#
loop_
_entity_poly.entity_id
_entity_poly.type
_entity_poly.pdbx_seq_one_letter_code
_entity_poly.pdbx_strand_id
1 'polypeptide(L)'
;MLKRNKDGIEEARRSGETTGALVAAHEAAHSFVILKKKNIGDKFKKASIIGRNGLDGYTDSVHKPPNEFSPKELNAALMATMAGKAVEELLVGISTGHAGDMKDARKTA
;
A
#
# COMPACT_ATOMS: atom_id res chain seq x y z
N MET A 1 23.07 -16.69 8.46
CA MET A 1 21.96 -17.57 8.02
C MET A 1 20.66 -16.98 8.57
N LEU A 2 19.93 -16.20 7.76
CA LEU A 2 18.68 -15.55 8.15
C LEU A 2 17.59 -16.61 8.31
N LYS A 3 17.19 -16.92 9.55
CA LYS A 3 15.98 -17.71 9.82
C LYS A 3 14.80 -16.94 9.24
N ARG A 4 14.14 -17.53 8.24
CA ARG A 4 13.01 -16.93 7.54
C ARG A 4 11.87 -16.72 8.53
N ASN A 5 11.42 -15.47 8.58
CA ASN A 5 10.36 -14.84 9.36
C ASN A 5 8.97 -15.46 9.09
N LYS A 6 8.82 -16.78 9.26
CA LYS A 6 7.55 -17.50 9.05
C LYS A 6 6.53 -17.22 10.15
N ASP A 7 7.00 -16.85 11.33
CA ASP A 7 6.16 -16.67 12.52
C ASP A 7 5.27 -15.42 12.40
N GLY A 8 5.78 -14.33 11.80
CA GLY A 8 5.02 -13.08 11.67
C GLY A 8 3.81 -13.16 10.73
N ILE A 9 3.88 -13.97 9.66
CA ILE A 9 2.78 -14.12 8.69
C ILE A 9 1.68 -15.01 9.26
N GLU A 10 2.05 -16.11 9.93
CA GLU A 10 1.08 -16.97 10.61
C GLU A 10 0.37 -16.25 11.76
N GLU A 11 1.08 -15.38 12.49
CA GLU A 11 0.52 -14.56 13.57
C GLU A 11 -0.40 -13.46 13.03
N ALA A 12 -0.08 -12.84 11.89
CA ALA A 12 -0.97 -11.92 11.17
C ALA A 12 -2.29 -12.60 10.80
N ARG A 13 -2.20 -13.82 10.27
CA ARG A 13 -3.35 -14.64 9.89
C ARG A 13 -4.23 -15.03 11.08
N ARG A 14 -3.65 -15.10 12.28
CA ARG A 14 -4.30 -15.59 13.50
C ARG A 14 -4.87 -14.47 14.37
N SER A 15 -4.30 -13.27 14.31
CA SER A 15 -4.70 -12.10 15.12
C SER A 15 -5.69 -11.16 14.44
N GLY A 16 -5.87 -11.23 13.11
CA GLY A 16 -6.80 -10.35 12.41
C GLY A 16 -6.29 -8.91 12.22
N GLU A 17 -4.99 -8.77 11.93
CA GLU A 17 -4.20 -7.53 11.72
C GLU A 17 -3.83 -6.79 13.02
N THR A 18 -2.56 -6.81 13.43
CA THR A 18 -1.59 -5.71 13.17
C THR A 18 -0.17 -6.20 13.50
N THR A 19 0.31 -7.26 12.84
CA THR A 19 1.76 -7.54 12.91
C THR A 19 2.49 -6.55 12.01
N GLY A 20 3.55 -5.91 12.50
CA GLY A 20 4.32 -4.93 11.72
C GLY A 20 4.86 -5.46 10.38
N ALA A 21 4.92 -6.78 10.20
CA ALA A 21 5.25 -7.41 8.93
C ALA A 21 4.18 -7.23 7.84
N LEU A 22 2.89 -7.27 8.20
CA LEU A 22 1.80 -7.06 7.24
C LEU A 22 1.74 -5.60 6.82
N VAL A 23 1.82 -4.67 7.79
CA VAL A 23 1.95 -3.24 7.52
C VAL A 23 3.18 -2.94 6.65
N ALA A 24 4.32 -3.59 6.92
CA ALA A 24 5.51 -3.46 6.07
C ALA A 24 5.25 -3.91 4.63
N ALA A 25 4.56 -5.04 4.44
CA ALA A 25 4.21 -5.52 3.12
C ALA A 25 3.26 -4.55 2.40
N HIS A 26 2.21 -4.09 3.08
CA HIS A 26 1.23 -3.12 2.58
C HIS A 26 1.93 -1.85 2.06
N GLU A 27 2.73 -1.20 2.91
CA GLU A 27 3.42 0.04 2.54
C GLU A 27 4.49 -0.16 1.47
N ALA A 28 5.15 -1.32 1.48
CA ALA A 28 6.10 -1.69 0.42
C ALA A 28 5.41 -1.86 -0.94
N ALA A 29 4.17 -2.34 -0.98
CA ALA A 29 3.43 -2.53 -2.23
C ALA A 29 3.10 -1.19 -2.90
N HIS A 30 2.59 -0.21 -2.14
CA HIS A 30 2.38 1.16 -2.66
C HIS A 30 3.69 1.73 -3.21
N SER A 31 4.74 1.68 -2.39
CA SER A 31 6.07 2.19 -2.73
C SER A 31 6.62 1.54 -4.00
N PHE A 32 6.47 0.23 -4.14
CA PHE A 32 6.92 -0.52 -5.31
C PHE A 32 6.23 -0.06 -6.59
N VAL A 33 4.91 0.11 -6.57
CA VAL A 33 4.16 0.55 -7.75
C VAL A 33 4.58 1.97 -8.14
N ILE A 34 4.70 2.88 -7.18
CA ILE A 34 5.14 4.26 -7.43
C ILE A 34 6.54 4.29 -8.04
N LEU A 35 7.48 3.50 -7.52
CA LEU A 35 8.86 3.46 -8.01
C LEU A 35 9.00 2.79 -9.38
N LYS A 36 8.09 1.88 -9.75
CA LYS A 36 8.21 1.09 -11.00
C LYS A 36 7.38 1.63 -12.16
N LYS A 37 6.26 2.29 -11.91
CA LYS A 37 5.37 2.77 -12.97
C LYS A 37 5.88 4.11 -13.52
N LYS A 38 6.34 4.10 -14.77
CA LYS A 38 6.82 5.32 -15.48
C LYS A 38 5.77 6.43 -15.59
N ASN A 39 4.49 6.06 -15.60
CA ASN A 39 3.37 6.98 -15.76
C ASN A 39 2.63 7.20 -14.44
N ILE A 40 3.25 7.04 -13.27
CA ILE A 40 2.52 7.19 -12.00
C ILE A 40 2.05 8.63 -11.75
N GLY A 41 2.70 9.64 -12.35
CA GLY A 41 2.47 11.06 -12.04
C GLY A 41 3.05 11.48 -10.69
N ASP A 42 3.03 10.58 -9.70
CA ASP A 42 3.49 10.81 -8.34
C ASP A 42 4.98 10.53 -8.13
N LYS A 43 5.63 11.28 -7.23
CA LYS A 43 7.03 11.03 -6.83
C LYS A 43 7.10 10.51 -5.41
N PHE A 44 7.65 9.31 -5.24
CA PHE A 44 7.91 8.72 -3.93
C PHE A 44 8.75 9.64 -3.03
N LYS A 45 8.37 9.78 -1.76
CA LYS A 45 9.16 10.49 -0.74
C LYS A 45 9.66 9.55 0.35
N LYS A 46 8.74 8.85 1.02
CA LYS A 46 9.06 7.95 2.13
C LYS A 46 7.93 6.95 2.36
N ALA A 47 8.26 5.82 2.98
CA ALA A 47 7.32 4.90 3.55
C ALA A 47 7.69 4.62 5.01
N SER A 48 6.70 4.35 5.85
CA SER A 48 6.86 4.09 7.28
C SER A 48 5.89 3.03 7.74
N ILE A 49 6.40 2.08 8.52
CA ILE A 49 5.57 1.11 9.26
C ILE A 49 5.21 1.61 10.66
N ILE A 50 5.75 2.77 11.03
CA ILE A 50 5.37 3.47 12.25
C ILE A 50 4.25 4.43 11.85
N GLY A 51 3.07 4.17 12.42
CA GLY A 51 1.85 4.89 12.20
C GLY A 51 1.91 6.38 12.53
N ARG A 52 0.97 7.14 11.94
CA ARG A 52 0.71 8.55 12.26
C ARG A 52 -0.77 8.86 12.07
N ASN A 53 -1.31 9.76 12.89
CA ASN A 53 -2.70 10.27 12.74
C ASN A 53 -3.79 9.18 12.62
N GLY A 54 -3.64 8.07 13.37
CA GLY A 54 -4.60 6.96 13.35
C GLY A 54 -4.43 5.95 12.21
N LEU A 55 -3.33 6.03 11.45
CA LEU A 55 -2.91 5.00 10.50
C LEU A 55 -1.83 4.11 11.13
N ASP A 56 -1.81 2.82 10.80
CA ASP A 56 -0.80 1.86 11.27
C ASP A 56 0.55 2.00 10.54
N GLY A 57 0.50 2.46 9.28
CA GLY A 57 1.64 2.78 8.43
C GLY A 57 1.29 3.95 7.51
N TYR A 58 2.26 4.40 6.69
CA TYR A 58 1.95 5.29 5.58
C TYR A 58 3.03 5.30 4.50
N THR A 59 2.58 5.53 3.26
CA THR A 59 3.41 5.87 2.10
C THR A 59 3.13 7.31 1.68
N ASP A 60 4.19 8.11 1.59
CA ASP A 60 4.14 9.53 1.27
C ASP A 60 4.70 9.78 -0.13
N SER A 61 3.96 10.53 -0.94
CA SER A 61 4.33 10.90 -2.30
C SER A 61 3.98 12.35 -2.61
N VAL A 62 4.75 12.99 -3.50
CA VAL A 62 4.34 14.24 -4.13
C VAL A 62 3.34 13.89 -5.21
N HIS A 63 2.10 14.29 -5.02
CA HIS A 63 1.05 14.06 -6.00
C HIS A 63 1.06 15.14 -7.07
N LYS A 64 0.88 14.72 -8.32
CA LYS A 64 0.48 15.63 -9.39
C LYS A 64 -0.97 16.12 -9.12
N PRO A 65 -1.38 17.33 -9.55
CA PRO A 65 -2.77 17.74 -9.44
C PRO A 65 -3.71 16.76 -10.17
N PRO A 66 -4.84 16.32 -9.55
CA PRO A 66 -5.75 15.31 -10.14
C PRO A 66 -6.30 15.66 -11.53
N ASN A 67 -6.49 16.96 -11.79
CA ASN A 67 -6.99 17.48 -13.07
C ASN A 67 -5.95 17.43 -14.21
N GLU A 68 -4.73 17.00 -13.94
CA GLU A 68 -3.64 16.92 -14.92
C GLU A 68 -3.25 15.48 -15.28
N PHE A 69 -3.95 14.48 -14.75
CA PHE A 69 -3.67 13.08 -15.08
C PHE A 69 -4.22 12.72 -16.46
N SER A 70 -3.36 12.14 -17.30
CA SER A 70 -3.79 11.39 -18.48
C SER A 70 -4.45 10.06 -18.07
N PRO A 71 -5.23 9.42 -18.96
CA PRO A 71 -5.83 8.11 -18.67
C PRO A 71 -4.81 7.03 -18.25
N LYS A 72 -3.59 7.08 -18.79
CA LYS A 72 -2.51 6.16 -18.39
C LYS A 72 -1.98 6.47 -16.98
N GLU A 73 -1.94 7.74 -16.59
CA GLU A 73 -1.55 8.14 -15.24
C GLU A 73 -2.65 7.80 -14.22
N LEU A 74 -3.93 7.97 -14.56
CA LEU A 74 -5.06 7.55 -13.70
C LEU A 74 -5.01 6.04 -13.42
N ASN A 75 -4.77 5.22 -14.45
CA ASN A 75 -4.66 3.77 -14.25
C ASN A 75 -3.44 3.41 -13.38
N ALA A 76 -2.31 4.10 -13.54
CA ALA A 76 -1.15 3.89 -12.69
C ALA A 76 -1.42 4.31 -11.24
N ALA A 77 -2.13 5.41 -11.02
CA ALA A 77 -2.55 5.87 -9.69
C ALA A 77 -3.48 4.85 -9.03
N LEU A 78 -4.49 4.34 -9.75
CA LEU A 78 -5.37 3.27 -9.25
C LEU A 78 -4.58 2.01 -8.86
N MET A 79 -3.61 1.60 -9.68
CA MET A 79 -2.74 0.47 -9.35
C MET A 79 -1.94 0.72 -8.07
N ALA A 80 -1.43 1.94 -7.86
CA ALA A 80 -0.69 2.27 -6.66
C ALA A 80 -1.61 2.27 -5.44
N THR A 81 -2.79 2.87 -5.53
CA THR A 81 -3.75 2.90 -4.42
C THR A 81 -4.25 1.51 -4.04
N MET A 82 -4.44 0.59 -4.99
CA MET A 82 -4.91 -0.77 -4.68
C MET A 82 -3.80 -1.74 -4.25
N ALA A 83 -2.53 -1.32 -4.30
CA ALA A 83 -1.39 -2.21 -4.11
C ALA A 83 -1.32 -2.81 -2.69
N GLY A 84 -1.62 -2.00 -1.66
CA GLY A 84 -1.66 -2.43 -0.26
C GLY A 84 -2.66 -3.56 -0.04
N LYS A 85 -3.92 -3.34 -0.41
CA LYS A 85 -4.95 -4.40 -0.42
C LYS A 85 -4.50 -5.65 -1.17
N ALA A 86 -3.98 -5.49 -2.39
CA ALA A 86 -3.62 -6.63 -3.23
C ALA A 86 -2.54 -7.52 -2.57
N VAL A 87 -1.53 -6.92 -1.93
CA VAL A 87 -0.49 -7.72 -1.26
C VAL A 87 -0.99 -8.36 0.03
N GLU A 88 -1.84 -7.68 0.79
CA GLU A 88 -2.45 -8.27 1.98
C GLU A 88 -3.29 -9.49 1.62
N GLU A 89 -4.12 -9.39 0.57
CA GLU A 89 -4.92 -10.53 0.15
C GLU A 89 -4.09 -11.71 -0.33
N LEU A 90 -2.98 -11.45 -1.02
CA LEU A 90 -2.04 -12.49 -1.44
C LEU A 90 -1.32 -13.17 -0.28
N LEU A 91 -1.09 -12.46 0.83
CA LEU A 91 -0.34 -12.98 1.98
C LEU A 91 -1.23 -13.66 3.02
N VAL A 92 -2.40 -13.08 3.32
CA VAL A 92 -3.26 -13.51 4.44
C VAL A 92 -4.71 -13.80 4.06
N GLY A 93 -5.12 -13.55 2.81
CA GLY A 93 -6.47 -13.86 2.32
C GLY A 93 -7.40 -12.65 2.38
N ILE A 94 -8.27 -12.54 3.38
CA ILE A 94 -9.15 -11.37 3.53
C ILE A 94 -8.53 -10.45 4.59
N SER A 95 -8.21 -9.21 4.18
CA SER A 95 -7.75 -8.12 5.05
C SER A 95 -8.86 -7.05 5.20
N THR A 96 -8.76 -6.20 6.23
CA THR A 96 -9.65 -5.04 6.42
C THR A 96 -8.91 -3.70 6.60
N GLY A 97 -7.57 -3.69 6.73
CA GLY A 97 -6.74 -2.51 6.99
C GLY A 97 -6.68 -1.48 5.85
N HIS A 98 -7.16 -1.83 4.66
CA HIS A 98 -7.08 -1.04 3.42
C HIS A 98 -8.31 -0.14 3.14
N ALA A 99 -9.10 0.22 4.17
CA ALA A 99 -10.31 1.03 3.99
C ALA A 99 -10.03 2.43 3.42
N GLY A 100 -8.89 3.03 3.80
CA GLY A 100 -8.40 4.30 3.25
C GLY A 100 -8.12 4.20 1.75
N ASP A 101 -7.37 3.19 1.35
CA ASP A 101 -7.05 2.89 -0.05
C ASP A 101 -8.32 2.77 -0.90
N MET A 102 -9.33 2.04 -0.43
CA MET A 102 -10.58 1.88 -1.18
C MET A 102 -11.34 3.19 -1.32
N LYS A 103 -11.26 4.08 -0.33
CA LYS A 103 -11.86 5.42 -0.43
C LYS A 103 -11.14 6.24 -1.50
N ASP A 104 -9.81 6.17 -1.57
CA ASP A 104 -9.04 6.94 -2.54
C ASP A 104 -9.16 6.36 -3.96
N ALA A 105 -9.16 5.03 -4.11
CA ALA A 105 -9.39 4.37 -5.40
C ALA A 105 -10.75 4.75 -6.00
N ARG A 106 -11.79 4.87 -5.16
CA ARG A 106 -13.13 5.35 -5.58
C ARG A 106 -13.17 6.81 -6.01
N LYS A 107 -12.24 7.65 -5.55
CA LYS A 107 -12.16 9.05 -6.02
C LYS A 107 -11.42 9.16 -7.34
N THR A 108 -10.52 8.22 -7.63
CA THR A 108 -9.71 8.21 -8.85
C THR A 108 -10.43 7.58 -10.04
N ALA A 109 -11.35 6.63 -9.81
CA ALA A 109 -12.20 6.00 -10.83
C ALA A 109 -13.48 6.80 -11.10
#